data_AF-A0A927MN92-F1
#
_entry.id   AF-A0A927MN92-F1
#
_cell.length_a   1.000
_cell.length_b   1.000
_cell.length_c   1.000
_cell.angle_alpha   90.00
_cell.angle_beta   90.00
_cell.angle_gamma   90.00
#
_symmetry.space_group_name_H-M   'P 1'
#
loop_
_entity.id
_entity.type
_entity.pdbx_description
1 polymer ?
#
loop_
_entity_poly.entity_id
_entity_poly.type
_entity_poly.pdbx_seq_one_letter_code
_entity_poly.pdbx_strand_id
1 'polypeptide(L)'
;MVYRPRRKRNINTSPENKIKAVERILEENIPTKQMAEKMDVSQTSIQQWVRQYKDFGPAYFLEKDTHNSEMTMVDIEELVRLKAIEKAYKEQQIQVEILKKFQTFLKQK
;
A
#
# COMPACT_ATOMS: atom_id res chain seq x y z
N MET A 1 6.25 19.00 -26.05
CA MET A 1 6.20 18.11 -24.87
C MET A 1 7.57 18.18 -24.19
N VAL A 2 7.66 18.80 -23.00
CA VAL A 2 8.96 18.97 -22.31
C VAL A 2 9.20 17.72 -21.46
N TYR A 3 10.17 16.90 -21.85
CA TYR A 3 10.54 15.70 -21.08
C TYR A 3 11.14 16.12 -19.73
N ARG A 4 10.46 15.79 -18.63
CA ARG A 4 11.00 15.88 -17.27
C ARG A 4 11.54 14.51 -16.87
N PRO A 5 12.86 14.31 -16.77
CA PRO A 5 13.42 13.03 -16.35
C PRO A 5 12.97 12.68 -14.93
N ARG A 6 12.65 11.39 -14.71
CA ARG A 6 12.33 10.85 -13.38
C ARG A 6 13.53 11.10 -12.45
N ARG A 7 13.30 11.81 -11.34
CA ARG A 7 14.33 11.95 -10.29
C ARG A 7 14.71 10.56 -9.79
N LYS A 8 16.00 10.23 -9.81
CA LYS A 8 16.52 8.96 -9.25
C LYS A 8 16.08 8.87 -7.79
N ARG A 9 15.42 7.76 -7.42
CA ARG A 9 15.08 7.47 -6.02
C ARG A 9 16.38 7.28 -5.25
N ASN A 10 16.60 8.07 -4.20
CA ASN A 10 17.72 7.87 -3.29
C ASN A 10 17.37 6.67 -2.38
N ILE A 11 18.21 5.62 -2.41
CA ILE A 11 17.99 4.37 -1.67
C ILE A 11 17.86 4.63 -0.17
N ASN A 12 18.57 5.64 0.35
CA ASN A 12 18.53 6.05 1.77
C ASN A 12 17.18 6.71 2.15
N THR A 13 16.34 7.03 1.17
CA THR A 13 15.01 7.63 1.37
C THR A 13 13.85 6.71 0.98
N SER A 14 14.14 5.41 0.74
CA SER A 14 13.10 4.38 0.58
C SER A 14 12.19 4.33 1.82
N PRO A 15 10.88 4.03 1.70
CA PRO A 15 9.98 3.92 2.85
C PRO A 15 10.50 3.01 3.95
N GLU A 16 11.01 1.83 3.58
CA GLU A 16 11.55 0.87 4.55
C GLU A 16 12.71 1.45 5.35
N ASN A 17 13.58 2.22 4.69
CA ASN A 17 14.71 2.87 5.34
C ASN A 17 14.27 4.05 6.21
N LYS A 18 13.20 4.77 5.82
CA LYS A 18 12.60 5.82 6.66
C LYS A 18 11.97 5.24 7.92
N ILE A 19 11.21 4.14 7.79
CA ILE A 19 10.59 3.44 8.92
C ILE A 19 11.67 2.97 9.90
N LYS A 20 12.66 2.22 9.41
CA LYS A 20 13.78 1.74 10.23
C LYS A 20 14.55 2.87 10.93
N ALA A 21 14.76 3.99 10.24
CA ALA A 21 15.44 5.14 10.82
C ALA A 21 14.63 5.77 11.96
N VAL A 22 13.31 5.90 11.80
CA VAL A 22 12.44 6.47 12.83
C VAL A 22 12.26 5.52 14.01
N GLU A 23 12.10 4.22 13.77
CA GLU A 23 12.04 3.19 14.82
C GLU A 23 13.28 3.25 15.71
N ARG A 24 14.48 3.27 15.12
CA ARG A 24 15.73 3.41 15.88
C ARG A 24 15.82 4.70 16.70
N ILE A 25 15.30 5.81 16.18
CA ILE A 25 15.27 7.08 16.92
C ILE A 25 14.33 6.98 18.14
N LEU A 26 13.21 6.27 18.01
CA LEU A 26 12.21 6.15 19.06
C LEU A 26 12.55 5.07 20.09
N GLU A 27 13.13 3.94 19.67
CA GLU A 27 13.48 2.80 20.53
C GLU A 27 14.85 2.97 21.19
N GLU A 28 15.87 3.34 20.42
CA GLU A 28 17.25 3.46 20.91
C GLU A 28 17.58 4.90 21.37
N ASN A 29 16.61 5.83 21.29
CA ASN A 29 16.74 7.24 21.65
C ASN A 29 17.94 7.93 20.94
N ILE A 30 18.24 7.48 19.72
CA ILE A 30 19.36 8.01 18.93
C ILE A 30 19.08 9.47 18.55
N PRO A 31 20.06 10.38 18.70
CA PRO A 31 19.91 11.76 18.26
C PRO A 31 19.59 11.85 16.77
N THR A 32 18.57 12.63 16.42
CA THR A 32 18.16 12.88 15.01
C THR A 32 19.31 13.35 14.11
N LYS A 33 20.26 14.09 14.68
CA LYS A 33 21.48 14.54 14.00
C LYS A 33 22.39 13.38 13.58
N GLN A 34 22.57 12.39 14.45
CA GLN A 34 23.42 11.24 14.16
C GLN A 34 22.80 10.34 13.09
N MET A 35 21.47 10.20 13.08
CA MET A 35 20.78 9.48 12.00
C MET A 35 20.78 10.24 10.67
N ALA A 36 20.69 11.57 10.71
CA ALA A 36 20.81 12.43 9.54
C ALA A 36 22.17 12.25 8.85
N GLU A 37 23.25 12.28 9.62
CA GLU A 37 24.62 12.05 9.13
C GLU A 37 24.80 10.63 8.56
N LYS A 38 24.30 9.60 9.26
CA LYS A 38 24.39 8.20 8.80
C LYS A 38 23.67 7.95 7.47
N MET A 39 22.55 8.62 7.23
CA MET A 39 21.72 8.42 6.05
C MET A 39 22.05 9.39 4.91
N ASP A 40 22.94 10.36 5.13
CA ASP A 40 23.20 11.49 4.23
C ASP A 40 21.91 12.25 3.87
N VAL A 41 21.12 12.57 4.89
CA VAL A 41 19.82 13.24 4.77
C VAL A 41 19.78 14.43 5.70
N SER A 42 19.09 15.50 5.30
CA SER A 42 18.89 16.66 6.17
C SER A 42 18.24 16.28 7.51
N GLN A 43 18.75 16.85 8.60
CA GLN A 43 18.15 16.72 9.93
C GLN A 43 16.67 17.13 9.95
N THR A 44 16.28 18.15 9.17
CA THR A 44 14.89 18.58 9.06
C THR A 44 13.99 17.51 8.44
N SER A 45 14.51 16.71 7.50
CA SER A 45 13.77 15.60 6.90
C SER A 45 13.56 14.47 7.91
N ILE A 46 14.58 14.15 8.72
CA ILE A 46 14.45 13.17 9.81
C ILE A 46 13.40 13.62 10.83
N GLN A 47 13.43 14.89 11.24
CA GLN A 47 12.43 15.45 12.16
C GLN A 47 11.01 15.36 11.61
N GLN A 48 10.84 15.66 10.31
CA GLN A 48 9.55 15.49 9.64
C GLN A 48 9.12 14.02 9.64
N TRP A 49 10.01 13.06 9.37
CA TRP A 49 9.65 11.65 9.39
C TRP A 49 9.23 11.18 10.78
N VAL A 50 9.94 11.58 11.84
CA VAL A 50 9.56 11.27 13.22
C VAL A 50 8.16 11.80 13.54
N ARG A 51 7.86 13.04 13.13
CA ARG A 51 6.52 13.61 13.33
C ARG A 51 5.45 12.81 12.60
N GLN A 52 5.65 12.55 11.30
CA GLN A 52 4.67 11.82 10.49
C GLN A 52 4.46 10.39 10.98
N TYR A 53 5.51 9.73 11.46
CA TYR A 53 5.41 8.41 12.08
C TYR A 53 4.60 8.43 13.38
N LYS A 54 4.72 9.47 14.20
CA LYS A 54 3.91 9.63 15.42
C LYS A 54 2.44 9.89 15.11
N ASP A 55 2.17 10.70 14.09
CA ASP A 55 0.81 11.12 13.73
C ASP A 55 0.04 10.01 12.99
N PHE A 56 0.71 9.25 12.11
CA PHE A 56 0.07 8.34 11.15
C PHE A 56 0.63 6.90 11.17
N GLY A 57 1.66 6.63 11.97
CA GLY A 57 2.32 5.32 12.03
C GLY A 57 3.18 4.98 10.80
N PRO A 58 3.69 3.73 10.71
CA PRO A 58 4.54 3.28 9.59
C PRO A 58 3.84 3.30 8.23
N ALA A 59 2.49 3.18 8.20
CA ALA A 59 1.69 3.15 6.98
C ALA A 59 1.86 4.41 6.11
N TYR A 60 2.11 5.57 6.73
CA TYR A 60 2.36 6.84 6.05
C TYR A 60 3.50 6.76 5.02
N PHE A 61 4.55 6.00 5.33
CA PHE A 61 5.71 5.87 4.45
C PHE A 61 5.45 4.89 3.31
N LEU A 62 4.60 3.89 3.53
CA LEU A 62 4.21 2.89 2.54
C LEU A 62 3.23 3.46 1.51
N GLU A 63 2.26 4.28 1.94
CA GLU A 63 1.30 4.94 1.05
C GLU A 63 1.95 5.99 0.13
N LYS A 64 3.01 6.68 0.58
CA LYS A 64 3.69 7.66 -0.27
C LYS A 64 4.47 7.06 -1.43
N ASP A 65 4.79 5.77 -1.37
CA ASP A 65 5.34 5.06 -2.53
C ASP A 65 4.27 4.71 -3.57
N THR A 66 2.99 4.64 -3.15
CA THR A 66 1.84 4.47 -4.06
C THR A 66 1.32 5.80 -4.60
N HIS A 67 1.67 6.95 -4.02
CA HIS A 67 1.33 8.26 -4.62
C HIS A 67 2.15 8.63 -5.87
N ASN A 68 3.16 7.81 -6.23
CA ASN A 68 3.74 7.80 -7.58
C ASN A 68 3.04 6.80 -8.53
N SER A 69 2.10 6.01 -8.02
CA SER A 69 1.07 5.35 -8.83
C SER A 69 -0.09 6.33 -8.89
N GLU A 70 0.00 7.30 -9.81
CA GLU A 70 -1.22 7.88 -10.37
C GLU A 70 -2.10 6.69 -10.75
N MET A 71 -3.16 6.44 -9.98
CA MET A 71 -4.15 5.44 -10.30
C MET A 71 -4.68 5.82 -11.67
N THR A 72 -4.28 5.06 -12.68
CA THR A 72 -4.60 5.40 -14.06
C THR A 72 -6.10 5.17 -14.24
N MET A 73 -6.76 5.90 -15.14
CA MET A 73 -8.17 5.65 -15.48
C MET A 73 -8.44 4.17 -15.83
N VAL A 74 -7.43 3.49 -16.39
CA VAL A 74 -7.43 2.06 -16.70
C VAL A 74 -7.57 1.20 -15.44
N ASP A 75 -6.96 1.60 -14.33
CA ASP A 75 -7.05 0.87 -13.05
C ASP A 75 -8.44 0.99 -12.43
N ILE A 76 -9.11 2.12 -12.62
CA ILE A 76 -10.49 2.35 -12.13
C ILE A 76 -11.48 1.50 -12.93
N GLU A 77 -11.35 1.43 -14.25
CA GLU A 77 -12.18 0.58 -15.10
C GLU A 77 -11.99 -0.91 -14.79
N GLU A 78 -10.75 -1.37 -14.59
CA GLU A 78 -10.48 -2.75 -14.24
C GLU A 78 -11.03 -3.09 -12.85
N LEU A 79 -10.98 -2.18 -11.87
CA LEU A 79 -11.61 -2.35 -10.56
C LEU A 79 -13.14 -2.50 -10.66
N VAL A 80 -13.80 -1.70 -11.50
CA VAL A 80 -15.24 -1.80 -11.73
C VAL A 80 -15.60 -3.14 -12.37
N ARG A 81 -14.82 -3.56 -13.37
CA ARG A 81 -14.97 -4.85 -14.04
C ARG A 81 -14.79 -6.02 -13.09
N LEU A 82 -13.75 -6.00 -12.25
CA LEU A 82 -13.48 -7.05 -11.26
C LEU A 82 -14.64 -7.18 -10.26
N LYS A 83 -15.18 -6.07 -9.76
CA LYS A 83 -16.35 -6.09 -8.87
C LYS A 83 -17.58 -6.70 -9.55
N ALA A 84 -17.82 -6.39 -10.83
CA ALA A 84 -18.93 -6.96 -11.57
C ALA A 84 -18.78 -8.48 -11.75
N ILE A 85 -17.57 -8.95 -12.08
CA ILE A 85 -17.25 -10.39 -12.21
C ILE A 85 -17.43 -11.10 -10.87
N GLU A 86 -16.95 -10.52 -9.77
CA GLU A 86 -17.09 -11.11 -8.44
C GLU A 86 -18.56 -11.26 -8.03
N LYS A 87 -19.38 -10.25 -8.33
CA LYS A 87 -20.83 -10.31 -8.09
C LYS A 87 -21.49 -11.44 -8.89
N ALA A 88 -21.22 -11.52 -10.19
CA ALA A 88 -21.76 -12.57 -11.05
C ALA A 88 -21.33 -13.97 -10.60
N TYR A 89 -20.07 -14.12 -10.17
CA TYR A 89 -19.56 -15.38 -9.62
C TYR A 89 -20.32 -15.83 -8.38
N LYS A 90 -20.61 -14.92 -7.44
CA LYS A 90 -21.39 -15.22 -6.23
C LYS A 90 -22.82 -15.65 -6.58
N GLU A 91 -23.48 -14.95 -7.51
CA GLU A 91 -24.82 -15.31 -7.99
C GLU A 91 -24.83 -16.71 -8.62
N GLN A 92 -23.81 -17.05 -9.43
CA GLN A 92 -23.67 -18.37 -10.03
C GLN A 92 -23.45 -19.48 -8.99
N GLN A 93 -22.64 -19.23 -7.96
CA GLN A 93 -22.44 -20.18 -6.86
C GLN A 93 -23.76 -20.53 -6.16
N ILE A 94 -24.60 -19.52 -5.91
CA ILE A 94 -25.92 -19.72 -5.31
C ILE A 94 -26.81 -20.60 -6.21
N GLN A 95 -26.86 -20.32 -7.52
CA GLN A 95 -27.64 -21.13 -8.47
C GLN A 95 -27.17 -22.58 -8.49
N VAL A 96 -25.85 -22.81 -8.55
CA VAL A 96 -25.26 -24.16 -8.51
C VAL A 96 -25.61 -24.88 -7.22
N GLU A 97 -25.58 -24.19 -6.09
CA GLU A 97 -25.94 -24.77 -4.80
C GLU A 97 -27.43 -25.18 -4.75
N ILE A 98 -28.33 -24.32 -5.24
CA ILE A 98 -29.76 -24.62 -5.36
C ILE A 98 -29.97 -25.84 -6.26
N LEU A 99 -29.32 -25.87 -7.43
CA LEU A 99 -29.43 -26.99 -8.37
C LEU A 99 -28.95 -28.30 -7.75
N LYS A 100 -27.83 -28.28 -7.00
CA LYS A 100 -27.34 -29.45 -6.27
C LYS A 100 -28.35 -29.95 -5.25
N LYS A 101 -28.94 -29.05 -4.44
CA LYS A 101 -29.98 -29.39 -3.46
C LYS A 101 -31.22 -29.98 -4.13
N PHE A 102 -31.65 -29.42 -5.25
CA PHE A 102 -32.78 -29.93 -6.03
C PHE A 102 -32.52 -31.32 -6.60
N GLN A 103 -31.34 -31.55 -7.19
CA GLN A 103 -30.91 -32.85 -7.69
C GLN A 103 -30.85 -33.91 -6.59
N THR A 104 -30.36 -33.56 -5.40
CA THR A 104 -30.37 -34.49 -4.26
C THR A 104 -31.78 -34.83 -3.81
N PHE A 105 -32.71 -33.87 -3.84
CA PHE A 105 -34.12 -34.11 -3.52
C PHE A 105 -34.80 -35.06 -4.51
N LEU A 106 -34.54 -34.90 -5.81
CA LEU A 106 -35.10 -35.77 -6.84
C LEU A 106 -34.55 -37.20 -6.80
N LYS A 107 -33.32 -37.39 -6.32
CA LYS A 107 -32.67 -38.72 -6.21
C LYS A 107 -33.06 -39.52 -4.96
N GLN A 108 -33.76 -38.91 -4.01
CA GLN A 108 -34.17 -39.54 -2.74
C GLN A 108 -35.57 -40.18 -2.80
N LYS A 109 -36.19 -40.26 -3.98
CA LYS A 109 -37.51 -40.85 -4.23
C LYS A 109 -37.37 -42.05 -5.16
#